data_AF-I4DKL9-F1
#
_entry.id   AF-I4DKL9-F1
#
_cell.length_a   1.000
_cell.length_b   1.000
_cell.length_c   1.000
_cell.angle_alpha   90.00
_cell.angle_beta   90.00
_cell.angle_gamma   90.00
#
_symmetry.space_group_name_H-M   'P 1'
#
loop_
_entity.id
_entity.type
_entity.pdbx_description
1 polymer ?
#
loop_
_entity_poly.entity_id
_entity_poly.type
_entity_poly.pdbx_seq_one_letter_code
_entity_poly.pdbx_strand_id
1 'polypeptide(L)'
;MLEEQVRENVVWSPSKIIARLGEKINDENSVCYWAWKNSIPIFSPALTDGSLGDMMYFHSYKRPGLIIDILGDLRRLNTMAVKANNTGMIILGGGVIKHHICNANLMRNGADYAVYVNTSSEFDGSDAGARPDEAVSWGKIRVNATPVKLYADATLVFPLLVAQTFAKHHFSNKKNV
;
A
#
# COMPACT_ATOMS: atom_id res chain seq x y z
N MET A 1 -7.26 12.75 -18.11
CA MET A 1 -5.93 12.14 -17.94
C MET A 1 -5.03 12.42 -19.12
N LEU A 2 -5.21 11.81 -20.31
CA LEU A 2 -4.33 12.10 -21.46
C LEU A 2 -4.37 13.58 -21.88
N GLU A 3 -5.55 14.18 -21.95
CA GLU A 3 -5.68 15.60 -22.29
C GLU A 3 -5.01 16.51 -21.25
N GLU A 4 -5.18 16.22 -19.95
CA GLU A 4 -4.50 16.93 -18.85
C GLU A 4 -2.98 16.72 -18.94
N GLN A 5 -2.50 15.52 -19.31
CA GLN A 5 -1.07 15.25 -19.49
C GLN A 5 -0.48 16.11 -20.62
N VAL A 6 -1.18 16.26 -21.74
CA VAL A 6 -0.69 17.03 -22.90
C VAL A 6 -0.85 18.53 -22.71
N ARG A 7 -1.99 18.99 -22.17
CA ARG A 7 -2.31 20.42 -22.04
C ARG A 7 -1.68 21.07 -20.82
N GLU A 8 -1.62 20.34 -19.71
CA GLU A 8 -1.19 20.86 -18.41
C GLU A 8 0.17 20.27 -17.97
N ASN A 9 0.81 19.46 -18.82
CA ASN A 9 2.07 18.77 -18.52
C ASN A 9 2.01 17.93 -17.23
N VAL A 10 0.84 17.39 -16.90
CA VAL A 10 0.64 16.56 -15.72
C VAL A 10 1.28 15.18 -15.93
N VAL A 11 2.33 14.88 -15.17
CA VAL A 11 2.89 13.52 -15.10
C VAL A 11 2.01 12.66 -14.18
N TRP A 12 1.30 11.70 -14.77
CA TRP A 12 0.49 10.73 -14.04
C TRP A 12 1.37 9.67 -13.39
N SER A 13 1.01 9.30 -12.17
CA SER A 13 1.58 8.16 -11.45
C SER A 13 0.44 7.29 -10.94
N PRO A 14 0.68 6.01 -10.58
CA PRO A 14 -0.40 5.14 -10.12
C PRO A 14 -1.23 5.74 -8.99
N SER A 15 -0.58 6.35 -7.98
CA SER A 15 -1.28 6.97 -6.86
C SER A 15 -2.15 8.16 -7.25
N LYS A 16 -1.72 8.97 -8.24
CA LYS A 16 -2.54 10.08 -8.77
C LYS A 16 -3.75 9.56 -9.55
N ILE A 17 -3.56 8.50 -10.34
CA ILE A 17 -4.65 7.87 -11.09
C ILE A 17 -5.68 7.30 -10.11
N ILE A 18 -5.25 6.53 -9.11
CA ILE A 18 -6.16 5.95 -8.11
C ILE A 18 -6.90 7.04 -7.33
N ALA A 19 -6.23 8.13 -6.94
CA ALA A 19 -6.88 9.26 -6.29
C ALA A 19 -7.95 9.91 -7.19
N ARG A 20 -7.66 10.09 -8.48
CA ARG A 20 -8.63 10.62 -9.46
C ARG A 20 -9.82 9.67 -9.65
N LEU A 21 -9.59 8.36 -9.66
CA LEU A 21 -10.67 7.36 -9.71
C LEU A 21 -11.53 7.39 -8.44
N GLY A 22 -10.91 7.57 -7.27
CA GLY A 22 -11.60 7.75 -5.98
C GLY A 22 -12.47 9.01 -5.94
N GLU A 23 -12.00 10.11 -6.51
CA GLU A 23 -12.81 11.33 -6.71
C GLU A 23 -13.99 11.06 -7.65
N LYS A 24 -13.74 10.39 -8.78
CA LYS A 24 -14.75 10.21 -9.84
C LYS A 24 -15.83 9.20 -9.51
N ILE A 25 -15.52 8.17 -8.72
CA ILE A 25 -16.51 7.15 -8.33
C ILE A 25 -17.57 7.75 -7.39
N ASN A 26 -17.17 8.70 -6.53
CA ASN A 26 -18.06 9.43 -5.61
C ASN A 26 -19.06 8.55 -4.84
N ASP A 27 -18.62 7.37 -4.40
CA ASP A 27 -19.42 6.39 -3.67
C ASP A 27 -18.77 6.11 -2.31
N GLU A 28 -19.53 6.31 -1.23
CA GLU A 28 -19.08 6.10 0.15
C GLU A 28 -18.83 4.62 0.48
N ASN A 29 -19.25 3.67 -0.36
CA ASN A 29 -18.90 2.26 -0.21
C ASN A 29 -17.50 1.93 -0.75
N SER A 30 -16.86 2.85 -1.47
CA SER A 30 -15.54 2.64 -2.08
C SER A 30 -14.39 3.01 -1.13
N VAL A 31 -13.41 2.11 -0.98
CA VAL A 31 -12.16 2.40 -0.27
C VAL A 31 -11.38 3.53 -0.97
N CYS A 32 -11.36 3.55 -2.30
CA CYS A 32 -10.66 4.58 -3.07
C CYS A 32 -11.26 5.97 -2.85
N TYR A 33 -12.59 6.06 -2.67
CA TYR A 33 -13.26 7.31 -2.33
C TYR A 33 -12.79 7.84 -0.97
N TRP A 34 -12.80 7.01 0.07
CA TRP A 34 -12.34 7.42 1.39
C TRP A 34 -10.85 7.71 1.45
N ALA A 35 -10.03 7.00 0.66
CA ALA A 35 -8.61 7.28 0.55
C ALA A 35 -8.37 8.66 -0.06
N TRP A 36 -9.05 8.99 -1.17
CA TRP A 36 -8.98 10.32 -1.78
C TRP A 36 -9.49 11.41 -0.83
N LYS A 37 -10.66 11.24 -0.22
CA LYS A 37 -11.30 12.21 0.68
C LYS A 37 -10.44 12.55 1.90
N ASN A 38 -9.71 11.56 2.42
CA ASN A 38 -8.82 11.73 3.58
C ASN A 38 -7.35 11.96 3.20
N SER A 39 -7.04 12.21 1.92
CA SER A 39 -5.66 12.41 1.43
C SER A 39 -4.69 11.26 1.75
N ILE A 40 -5.20 10.02 1.79
CA ILE A 40 -4.42 8.80 2.00
C ILE A 40 -3.95 8.28 0.63
N PRO A 41 -2.64 8.26 0.34
CA PRO A 41 -2.14 7.79 -0.95
C PRO A 41 -2.23 6.26 -1.07
N ILE A 42 -2.71 5.77 -2.21
CA ILE A 42 -2.67 4.35 -2.57
C ILE A 42 -1.58 4.16 -3.61
N PHE A 43 -0.57 3.35 -3.30
CA PHE A 43 0.52 3.03 -4.23
C PHE A 43 0.27 1.67 -4.89
N SER A 44 0.42 1.60 -6.21
CA SER A 44 0.35 0.35 -6.97
C SER A 44 1.36 0.38 -8.12
N PRO A 45 2.60 -0.08 -7.91
CA PRO A 45 3.63 -0.02 -8.95
C PRO A 45 3.27 -0.87 -10.19
N ALA A 46 2.48 -1.93 -10.01
CA ALA A 46 1.97 -2.79 -11.08
C ALA A 46 0.51 -2.47 -11.43
N LEU A 47 0.16 -1.18 -11.60
CA LEU A 47 -1.22 -0.75 -11.88
C LEU A 47 -1.80 -1.34 -13.17
N THR A 48 -0.94 -1.71 -14.12
CA THR A 48 -1.33 -2.28 -15.42
C THR A 48 -1.69 -3.77 -15.35
N ASP A 49 -1.44 -4.44 -14.23
CA ASP A 49 -1.69 -5.88 -14.08
C ASP A 49 -3.14 -6.14 -13.63
N GLY A 50 -4.10 -5.93 -14.53
CA GLY A 50 -5.52 -6.18 -14.28
C GLY A 50 -6.43 -5.43 -15.25
N SER A 51 -7.74 -5.43 -14.95
CA SER A 51 -8.77 -4.86 -15.85
C SER A 51 -8.55 -3.38 -16.19
N LEU A 52 -7.96 -2.60 -15.27
CA LEU A 52 -7.59 -1.21 -15.57
C LEU A 52 -6.50 -1.13 -16.65
N GLY A 53 -5.55 -2.06 -16.64
CA GLY A 53 -4.54 -2.22 -17.68
C GLY A 53 -5.15 -2.54 -19.04
N ASP A 54 -6.16 -3.41 -19.10
CA ASP A 54 -6.89 -3.70 -20.35
C ASP A 54 -7.52 -2.42 -20.93
N MET A 55 -8.15 -1.62 -20.07
CA MET A 55 -8.75 -0.34 -20.49
C MET A 55 -7.69 0.66 -20.97
N MET A 56 -6.53 0.72 -20.30
CA MET A 56 -5.41 1.54 -20.74
C MET A 56 -4.84 1.05 -22.08
N TYR A 57 -4.76 -0.26 -22.28
CA TYR A 57 -4.33 -0.88 -23.53
C TYR A 57 -5.29 -0.51 -24.68
N PHE A 58 -6.60 -0.72 -24.52
CA PHE A 58 -7.58 -0.32 -25.54
C PHE A 58 -7.60 1.19 -25.78
N HIS A 59 -7.41 2.00 -24.73
CA HIS A 59 -7.31 3.44 -24.86
C HIS A 59 -6.10 3.85 -25.71
N SER A 60 -4.95 3.18 -25.54
CA SER A 60 -3.70 3.52 -26.25
C SER A 60 -3.83 3.44 -27.77
N TYR A 61 -4.64 2.52 -28.32
CA TYR A 61 -4.92 2.45 -29.76
C TYR A 61 -5.79 3.60 -30.26
N LYS A 62 -6.75 4.06 -29.45
CA LYS A 62 -7.66 5.15 -29.83
C LYS A 62 -7.00 6.52 -29.65
N ARG A 63 -6.22 6.67 -28.59
CA ARG A 63 -5.53 7.90 -28.22
C ARG A 63 -4.17 7.54 -27.59
N PRO A 64 -3.10 7.48 -28.40
CA PRO A 64 -1.77 7.10 -27.91
C PRO A 64 -1.16 8.21 -27.03
N GLY A 65 -0.23 7.83 -26.15
CA GLY A 65 0.62 8.76 -25.43
C GLY A 65 0.38 8.91 -23.93
N LEU A 66 -0.54 8.14 -23.33
CA LEU A 66 -0.68 8.13 -21.86
C LEU A 66 0.58 7.52 -21.23
N ILE A 67 1.25 8.28 -20.37
CA ILE A 67 2.47 7.85 -19.68
C ILE A 67 2.18 7.78 -18.19
N ILE A 68 2.56 6.66 -17.58
CA ILE A 68 2.40 6.42 -16.15
C ILE A 68 3.80 6.27 -15.55
N ASP A 69 4.21 7.26 -14.77
CA ASP A 69 5.50 7.27 -14.09
C ASP A 69 5.40 6.57 -12.72
N ILE A 70 6.09 5.45 -12.60
CA ILE A 70 6.23 4.70 -11.34
C ILE A 70 7.32 5.27 -10.43
N LEU A 71 8.29 6.02 -10.98
CA LEU A 71 9.41 6.57 -10.21
C LEU A 71 8.95 7.69 -9.28
N GLY A 72 8.03 8.54 -9.74
CA GLY A 72 7.39 9.57 -8.92
C GLY A 72 6.71 8.99 -7.67
N ASP A 73 6.04 7.85 -7.82
CA ASP A 73 5.40 7.13 -6.70
C ASP A 73 6.42 6.50 -5.76
N LEU A 74 7.47 5.85 -6.30
CA LEU A 74 8.56 5.28 -5.50
C LEU A 74 9.24 6.35 -4.64
N ARG A 75 9.56 7.51 -5.23
CA ARG A 75 10.14 8.64 -4.50
C ARG A 75 9.21 9.13 -3.40
N ARG A 76 7.90 9.24 -3.69
CA ARG A 76 6.90 9.71 -2.71
C ARG A 76 6.78 8.76 -1.53
N LEU A 77 6.67 7.46 -1.78
CA LEU A 77 6.57 6.44 -0.73
C LEU A 77 7.83 6.40 0.14
N ASN A 78 9.02 6.35 -0.47
CA ASN A 78 10.28 6.32 0.27
C ASN A 78 10.47 7.60 1.09
N THR A 79 10.16 8.77 0.53
CA THR A 79 10.25 10.05 1.26
C THR A 79 9.28 10.09 2.44
N MET A 80 8.07 9.51 2.29
CA MET A 80 7.09 9.42 3.38
C MET A 80 7.62 8.55 4.53
N ALA A 81 8.28 7.43 4.23
CA ALA A 81 8.92 6.58 5.24
C ALA A 81 10.10 7.28 5.93
N VAL A 82 11.01 7.89 5.17
CA VAL A 82 12.19 8.59 5.70
C VAL A 82 11.81 9.74 6.65
N LYS A 83 10.75 10.49 6.34
CA LYS A 83 10.30 11.63 7.15
C LYS A 83 9.45 11.24 8.35
N ALA A 84 9.07 9.97 8.50
CA ALA A 84 8.22 9.52 9.59
C ALA A 84 9.01 9.30 10.89
N ASN A 85 8.54 9.89 11.99
CA ASN A 85 9.11 9.68 13.32
C ASN A 85 9.11 8.20 13.70
N ASN A 86 7.95 7.55 13.56
CA ASN A 86 7.75 6.12 13.79
C ASN A 86 6.94 5.54 12.63
N THR A 87 7.20 4.29 12.27
CA THR A 87 6.41 3.57 11.25
C THR A 87 5.93 2.22 11.76
N GLY A 88 4.69 1.90 11.42
CA GLY A 88 4.09 0.59 11.64
C GLY A 88 3.63 -0.02 10.31
N MET A 89 3.85 -1.31 10.13
CA MET A 89 3.43 -2.06 8.95
C MET A 89 2.35 -3.07 9.35
N ILE A 90 1.22 -3.05 8.65
CA ILE A 90 0.21 -4.12 8.72
C ILE A 90 0.07 -4.66 7.30
N ILE A 91 0.52 -5.90 7.08
CA ILE A 91 0.59 -6.52 5.76
C ILE A 91 -0.30 -7.74 5.74
N LEU A 92 -1.32 -7.71 4.88
CA LEU A 92 -2.23 -8.83 4.62
C LEU A 92 -1.83 -9.47 3.29
N GLY A 93 -1.32 -10.70 3.34
CA GLY A 93 -0.78 -11.42 2.17
C GLY A 93 0.73 -11.22 1.98
N GLY A 94 1.17 -11.29 0.72
CA GLY A 94 2.59 -11.27 0.32
C GLY A 94 2.81 -10.56 -1.02
N GLY A 95 3.88 -10.93 -1.74
CA GLY A 95 4.17 -10.41 -3.08
C GLY A 95 4.60 -8.94 -3.09
N VAL A 96 4.23 -8.22 -4.17
CA VAL A 96 4.70 -6.85 -4.43
C VAL A 96 4.33 -5.90 -3.28
N ILE A 97 3.13 -6.02 -2.70
CA ILE A 97 2.69 -5.16 -1.60
C ILE A 97 3.58 -5.31 -0.37
N LYS A 98 3.96 -6.53 0.00
CA LYS A 98 4.85 -6.80 1.13
C LYS A 98 6.21 -6.20 0.88
N HIS A 99 6.81 -6.55 -0.26
CA HIS A 99 8.16 -6.11 -0.56
C HIS A 99 8.25 -4.58 -0.69
N HIS A 100 7.29 -3.94 -1.34
CA HIS A 100 7.32 -2.49 -1.60
C HIS A 100 7.20 -1.68 -0.30
N ILE A 101 6.33 -2.09 0.64
CA ILE A 101 6.19 -1.45 1.95
C ILE A 101 7.45 -1.65 2.81
N CYS A 102 7.99 -2.88 2.85
CA CYS A 102 9.20 -3.18 3.60
C CYS A 102 10.42 -2.43 3.04
N ASN A 103 10.54 -2.34 1.71
CA ASN A 103 11.65 -1.64 1.05
C ASN A 103 11.59 -0.12 1.25
N ALA A 104 10.39 0.46 1.40
CA ALA A 104 10.28 1.86 1.79
C ALA A 104 10.80 2.10 3.22
N ASN A 105 10.54 1.15 4.13
CA ASN A 105 11.02 1.23 5.51
C ASN A 105 12.52 0.93 5.66
N LEU A 106 13.13 0.22 4.71
CA LEU A 106 14.59 0.10 4.64
C LEU A 106 15.27 1.49 4.60
N MET A 107 14.69 2.45 3.89
CA MET A 107 15.26 3.80 3.73
C MET A 107 15.34 4.59 5.04
N ARG A 108 14.63 4.15 6.09
CA ARG A 108 14.66 4.73 7.45
C ARG A 108 15.29 3.80 8.49
N ASN A 109 16.07 2.81 8.04
CA ASN A 109 16.69 1.75 8.86
C ASN A 109 15.65 0.89 9.60
N GLY A 110 14.54 0.58 8.92
CA GLY A 110 13.56 -0.40 9.35
C GLY A 110 12.33 0.19 10.02
N ALA A 111 11.23 -0.56 9.99
CA ALA A 111 10.00 -0.21 10.69
C ALA A 111 10.09 -0.47 12.21
N ASP A 112 9.34 0.31 13.00
CA ASP A 112 9.28 0.18 14.46
C ASP A 112 8.30 -0.94 14.89
N TYR A 113 7.23 -1.14 14.12
CA TYR A 113 6.22 -2.17 14.37
C TYR A 113 5.89 -2.91 13.07
N ALA A 114 5.65 -4.22 13.14
CA ALA A 114 5.25 -5.01 11.98
C ALA A 114 4.30 -6.15 12.37
N VAL A 115 3.18 -6.25 11.66
CA VAL A 115 2.22 -7.35 11.77
C VAL A 115 1.97 -7.91 10.37
N TYR A 116 2.27 -9.19 10.17
CA TYR A 116 2.00 -9.92 8.94
C TYR A 116 0.86 -10.92 9.18
N VAL A 117 -0.07 -10.98 8.23
CA VAL A 117 -1.12 -12.01 8.17
C VAL A 117 -1.06 -12.63 6.79
N ASN A 118 -0.54 -13.84 6.67
CA ASN A 118 -0.48 -14.53 5.39
C ASN A 118 -0.43 -16.05 5.57
N THR A 119 -0.59 -16.78 4.46
CA THR A 119 -0.61 -18.25 4.42
C THR A 119 0.69 -18.84 3.88
N SER A 120 1.63 -17.99 3.44
CA SER A 120 2.87 -18.40 2.79
C SER A 120 3.90 -18.96 3.79
N SER A 121 4.61 -20.00 3.35
CA SER A 121 5.61 -20.70 4.16
C SER A 121 7.03 -20.41 3.68
N GLU A 122 8.02 -20.55 4.55
CA GLU A 122 9.42 -20.15 4.29
C GLU A 122 10.20 -21.15 3.42
N PHE A 123 9.72 -22.39 3.25
CA PHE A 123 10.50 -23.47 2.64
C PHE A 123 10.90 -23.23 1.18
N ASP A 124 10.16 -22.39 0.46
CA ASP A 124 10.39 -22.09 -0.96
C ASP A 124 11.35 -20.90 -1.17
N GLY A 125 11.83 -20.27 -0.10
CA GLY A 125 12.71 -19.10 -0.17
C GLY A 125 12.03 -17.85 -0.75
N SER A 126 10.69 -17.81 -0.80
CA SER A 126 9.96 -16.66 -1.33
C SER A 126 9.93 -15.48 -0.34
N ASP A 127 9.99 -14.24 -0.85
CA ASP A 127 9.74 -13.06 -0.01
C ASP A 127 8.34 -13.14 0.62
N ALA A 128 7.34 -13.66 -0.09
CA ALA A 128 5.99 -13.81 0.47
C ALA A 128 5.96 -14.69 1.74
N GLY A 129 6.71 -15.80 1.73
CA GLY A 129 6.83 -16.77 2.82
C GLY A 129 7.78 -16.36 3.94
N ALA A 130 8.72 -15.46 3.68
CA ALA A 130 9.73 -15.01 4.62
C ALA A 130 9.17 -14.65 6.02
N ARG A 131 9.86 -15.11 7.06
CA ARG A 131 9.58 -14.69 8.44
C ARG A 131 9.98 -13.23 8.65
N PRO A 132 9.38 -12.51 9.61
CA PRO A 132 9.79 -11.13 9.91
C PRO A 132 11.27 -11.00 10.27
N ASP A 133 11.87 -12.04 10.86
CA ASP A 133 13.29 -12.11 11.20
C ASP A 133 14.22 -11.96 9.97
N GLU A 134 13.78 -12.44 8.79
CA GLU A 134 14.51 -12.18 7.55
C GLU A 134 14.46 -10.70 7.20
N ALA A 135 13.30 -10.03 7.36
CA ALA A 135 13.21 -8.59 7.14
C ALA A 135 14.07 -7.78 8.12
N VAL A 136 14.37 -8.31 9.31
CA VAL A 136 15.32 -7.71 10.26
C VAL A 136 16.75 -7.79 9.72
N SER A 137 17.17 -8.92 9.13
CA SER A 137 18.52 -9.08 8.58
C SER A 137 18.83 -8.08 7.46
N TRP A 138 17.83 -7.72 6.66
CA TRP A 138 17.94 -6.70 5.62
C TRP A 138 17.87 -5.26 6.15
N GLY A 139 17.48 -5.04 7.41
CA GLY A 139 17.20 -3.70 7.94
C GLY A 139 15.85 -3.12 7.47
N LYS A 140 14.93 -3.95 6.95
CA LYS A 140 13.56 -3.56 6.59
C LYS A 140 12.66 -3.46 7.84
N ILE A 141 13.00 -4.20 8.89
CA ILE A 141 12.44 -4.08 10.25
C ILE A 141 13.60 -3.77 11.21
N ARG A 142 13.34 -2.95 12.24
CA ARG A 142 14.37 -2.66 13.25
C ARG A 142 14.67 -3.88 14.12
N VAL A 143 15.92 -4.00 14.56
CA VAL A 143 16.37 -5.08 15.46
C VAL A 143 15.63 -5.07 16.80
N ASN A 144 15.24 -3.90 17.30
CA ASN A 144 14.50 -3.74 18.55
C ASN A 144 12.96 -3.77 18.38
N ALA A 145 12.46 -4.04 17.17
CA ALA A 145 11.03 -4.19 16.94
C ALA A 145 10.51 -5.50 17.51
N THR A 146 9.19 -5.59 17.70
CA THR A 146 8.48 -6.80 18.12
C THR A 146 7.56 -7.29 17.00
N PRO A 147 8.11 -7.78 15.88
CA PRO A 147 7.30 -8.14 14.73
C PRO A 147 6.53 -9.44 14.96
N VAL A 148 5.31 -9.54 14.42
CA VAL A 148 4.44 -10.71 14.56
C VAL A 148 3.98 -11.19 13.19
N LYS A 149 4.02 -12.51 12.95
CA LYS A 149 3.43 -13.15 11.77
C LYS A 149 2.36 -14.15 12.19
N LEU A 150 1.13 -13.97 11.70
CA LEU A 150 0.04 -14.91 11.82
C LEU A 150 -0.05 -15.74 10.55
N TYR A 151 0.09 -17.06 10.70
CA TYR A 151 -0.15 -18.04 9.64
C TYR A 151 -1.65 -18.35 9.56
N ALA A 152 -2.39 -17.49 8.88
CA ALA A 152 -3.85 -17.60 8.79
C ALA A 152 -4.38 -16.91 7.52
N ASP A 153 -5.56 -17.32 7.09
CA ASP A 153 -6.33 -16.58 6.10
C ASP A 153 -6.79 -15.25 6.70
N ALA A 154 -6.52 -14.14 5.99
CA ALA A 154 -6.85 -12.80 6.44
C ALA A 154 -8.35 -12.60 6.65
N THR A 155 -9.21 -13.30 5.89
CA THR A 155 -10.67 -13.19 6.02
C THR A 155 -11.19 -13.66 7.38
N LEU A 156 -10.49 -14.62 8.02
CA LEU A 156 -10.86 -15.14 9.34
C LEU A 156 -10.39 -14.20 10.47
N VAL A 157 -9.15 -13.71 10.37
CA VAL A 157 -8.50 -13.04 11.50
C VAL A 157 -8.53 -11.51 11.42
N PHE A 158 -8.53 -10.94 10.22
CA PHE A 158 -8.47 -9.48 10.07
C PHE A 158 -9.71 -8.76 10.61
N PRO A 159 -10.96 -9.26 10.43
CA PRO A 159 -12.13 -8.66 11.08
C PRO A 159 -12.02 -8.64 12.62
N LEU A 160 -11.46 -9.69 13.22
CA LEU A 160 -11.24 -9.78 14.67
C LEU A 160 -10.15 -8.80 15.13
N LEU A 161 -9.07 -8.68 14.37
CA LEU A 161 -8.01 -7.69 14.63
C LEU A 161 -8.57 -6.28 14.59
N VAL A 162 -9.36 -5.93 13.56
CA VAL A 162 -10.01 -4.61 13.45
C VAL A 162 -10.96 -4.37 14.63
N ALA A 163 -11.77 -5.36 15.01
CA ALA A 163 -12.69 -5.26 16.15
C ALA A 163 -11.96 -4.95 17.46
N GLN A 164 -10.82 -5.60 17.73
CA GLN A 164 -10.09 -5.45 18.99
C GLN A 164 -9.07 -4.30 19.00
N THR A 165 -8.77 -3.70 17.85
CA THR A 165 -7.79 -2.60 17.73
C THR A 165 -8.45 -1.31 17.23
N PHE A 166 -8.59 -1.14 15.91
CA PHE A 166 -9.09 0.09 15.28
C PHE A 166 -10.51 0.46 15.71
N ALA A 167 -11.45 -0.49 15.68
CA ALA A 167 -12.84 -0.24 16.07
C ALA A 167 -12.94 0.09 17.55
N LYS A 168 -12.25 -0.66 18.41
CA LYS A 168 -12.18 -0.41 19.85
C LYS A 168 -11.66 1.01 20.15
N HIS A 169 -10.59 1.43 19.47
CA HIS A 169 -10.02 2.78 19.60
C HIS A 169 -11.01 3.87 19.16
N HIS A 170 -11.66 3.69 18.02
CA HIS A 170 -12.66 4.65 17.50
C HIS A 170 -13.83 4.83 18.47
N PHE A 171 -14.38 3.73 18.98
CA PHE A 171 -15.53 3.78 19.90
C PHE A 171 -15.16 4.16 21.34
N SER A 172 -13.94 3.87 21.81
CA SER A 172 -13.48 4.35 23.13
C SER A 172 -13.33 5.87 23.15
N ASN A 173 -12.82 6.46 22.07
CA ASN A 173 -12.63 7.91 21.99
C ASN A 173 -13.96 8.67 21.91
N LYS A 174 -15.00 8.08 21.29
CA LYS A 174 -16.34 8.67 21.23
C LYS A 174 -17.10 8.70 22.56
N LYS A 175 -16.68 7.92 23.56
CA LYS A 175 -17.28 7.95 24.91
C LYS A 175 -16.71 9.05 25.81
N ASN A 176 -15.60 9.67 25.40
CA ASN A 176 -14.88 10.69 26.18
C ASN A 176 -15.08 12.12 25.63
N VAL A 177 -16.08 12.31 24.77
CA VAL A 177 -16.57 13.61 24.25
C VAL A 177 -18.05 13.70 24.56
#